data_AF-A0AB33K7D3-F1
#
_entry.id   AF-A0AB33K7D3-F1
#
_cell.length_a   1.000
_cell.length_b   1.000
_cell.length_c   1.000
_cell.angle_alpha   90.00
_cell.angle_beta   90.00
_cell.angle_gamma   90.00
#
_symmetry.space_group_name_H-M   'P 1'
#
loop_
_entity.id
_entity.type
_entity.pdbx_description
1 polymer ?
#
loop_
_entity_poly.entity_id
_entity_poly.type
_entity_poly.pdbx_seq_one_letter_code
_entity_poly.pdbx_strand_id
1 'polypeptide(L)' 'MLPGGRRGGDRRGRAAVAFPALTLTTFAEVPWNAPYYVRCGFEVIEGDEVGPGLRAIRAREAAHGLDRWAAGVHATGALR' A
#
# COMPACT_ATOMS: atom_id res chain seq x y z
N MET A 1 -17.71 -46.63 -27.01
CA MET A 1 -18.45 -45.58 -26.29
C MET A 1 -18.05 -45.66 -24.82
N LEU A 2 -17.13 -44.78 -24.37
CA LEU A 2 -16.67 -44.72 -22.98
C LEU A 2 -17.28 -43.46 -22.33
N PRO A 3 -17.85 -43.54 -21.11
CA PRO A 3 -18.41 -42.36 -20.45
C PRO A 3 -17.29 -41.46 -19.92
N GLY A 4 -17.30 -40.20 -20.36
CA GLY A 4 -16.32 -39.18 -19.99
C GLY A 4 -16.36 -38.84 -18.51
N GLY A 5 -15.24 -39.09 -17.83
CA GLY A 5 -14.97 -38.63 -16.47
C GLY A 5 -14.83 -37.12 -16.44
N ARG A 6 -15.76 -36.44 -15.77
CA ARG A 6 -15.73 -35.01 -15.48
C ARG A 6 -14.58 -34.73 -14.51
N ARG A 7 -13.43 -34.26 -15.00
CA ARG A 7 -12.38 -33.66 -14.16
C ARG A 7 -12.89 -32.32 -13.62
N GLY A 8 -13.50 -32.35 -12.44
CA GLY A 8 -13.73 -31.15 -11.64
C GLY A 8 -12.39 -30.64 -11.12
N GLY A 9 -11.82 -29.65 -11.81
CA GLY A 9 -10.66 -28.93 -11.32
C GLY A 9 -11.03 -28.16 -10.04
N ASP A 10 -10.40 -28.54 -8.93
CA ASP A 10 -10.40 -27.84 -7.65
C ASP A 10 -9.81 -26.43 -7.84
N ARG A 11 -10.68 -25.46 -8.13
CA ARG A 11 -10.35 -24.03 -8.10
C ARG A 11 -10.28 -23.61 -6.64
N ARG A 12 -9.15 -23.86 -5.98
CA ARG A 12 -8.86 -23.23 -4.68
C ARG A 12 -8.77 -21.72 -4.89
N GLY A 13 -9.87 -21.04 -4.60
CA GLY A 13 -9.92 -19.58 -4.61
C GLY A 13 -9.02 -19.04 -3.50
N ARG A 14 -8.06 -18.19 -3.87
CA ARG A 14 -7.32 -17.38 -2.89
C ARG A 14 -8.33 -16.47 -2.19
N ALA A 15 -8.56 -16.67 -0.90
CA ALA A 15 -9.34 -15.72 -0.12
C ALA A 15 -8.64 -14.35 -0.17
N ALA A 16 -9.34 -13.34 -0.69
CA ALA A 16 -8.86 -11.97 -0.64
C ALA A 16 -9.22 -11.39 0.73
N VAL A 17 -8.24 -10.83 1.43
CA VAL A 17 -8.48 -10.00 2.62
C VAL A 17 -8.73 -8.58 2.14
N ALA A 18 -9.85 -8.00 2.53
CA ALA A 18 -10.17 -6.59 2.27
C ALA A 18 -9.56 -5.73 3.39
N PHE A 19 -8.89 -4.65 2.99
CA PHE A 19 -8.41 -3.62 3.91
C PHE A 19 -9.15 -2.31 3.63
N PRO A 20 -9.57 -1.57 4.67
CA PRO A 20 -10.36 -0.34 4.49
C PRO A 20 -9.56 0.82 3.90
N ALA A 21 -8.23 0.82 4.08
CA ALA A 21 -7.34 1.86 3.58
C ALA A 21 -5.91 1.32 3.38
N LEU A 22 -5.14 2.02 2.55
CA LEU A 22 -3.72 1.81 2.34
C LEU A 22 -2.98 3.12 2.55
N THR A 23 -1.85 3.06 3.26
CA THR A 23 -0.94 4.19 3.41
C THR A 23 0.39 3.87 2.73
N LEU A 24 0.94 4.84 2.00
CA LEU A 24 2.26 4.74 1.38
C LEU A 24 3.15 5.91 1.78
N THR A 25 4.44 5.75 1.55
CA THR A 25 5.37 6.88 1.59
C THR A 25 6.27 6.82 0.39
N THR A 26 6.38 7.96 -0.28
CA THR A 26 7.14 8.13 -1.50
C THR A 26 7.91 9.43 -1.44
N PHE A 27 8.89 9.66 -2.29
CA PHE A 27 9.72 10.88 -2.26
C PHE A 27 8.91 12.16 -2.57
N ALA A 28 9.05 13.18 -1.71
CA ALA A 28 8.42 14.48 -1.91
C ALA A 28 9.14 15.33 -2.98
N GLU A 29 10.45 15.20 -3.07
CA GLU A 29 11.30 15.97 -4.00
C GLU A 29 11.08 15.62 -5.47
N VAL A 30 10.37 14.52 -5.74
CA VAL A 30 10.03 14.07 -7.10
C VAL A 30 8.71 14.75 -7.50
N PRO A 31 8.72 15.78 -8.38
CA PRO A 31 7.56 16.67 -8.55
C PRO A 31 6.31 15.98 -9.09
N TRP A 32 6.47 14.82 -9.74
CA TRP A 32 5.37 14.05 -10.29
C TRP A 32 4.74 13.05 -9.30
N ASN A 33 5.38 12.76 -8.17
CA ASN A 33 4.90 11.74 -7.22
C ASN A 33 3.55 12.12 -6.60
N ALA A 34 3.46 13.30 -5.99
CA ALA A 34 2.24 13.73 -5.33
C ALA A 34 1.05 13.81 -6.31
N PRO A 35 1.15 14.46 -7.49
CA PRO A 35 0.08 14.44 -8.49
C PRO A 35 -0.29 13.04 -8.96
N TYR A 36 0.68 12.12 -9.08
CA TYR A 36 0.42 10.74 -9.48
C TYR A 36 -0.45 10.01 -8.46
N TYR A 37 -0.09 10.06 -7.18
CA TYR A 37 -0.84 9.37 -6.13
C TYR A 37 -2.19 10.01 -5.84
N VAL A 38 -2.31 11.34 -5.99
CA VAL A 38 -3.62 12.03 -5.98
C VAL A 38 -4.54 11.48 -7.05
N ARG A 39 -4.05 11.26 -8.28
CA ARG A 39 -4.85 10.62 -9.35
C ARG A 39 -5.23 9.17 -9.03
N CYS A 40 -4.41 8.46 -8.25
CA CYS A 40 -4.71 7.12 -7.77
C CYS A 40 -5.71 7.09 -6.60
N GLY A 41 -6.20 8.25 -6.14
CA GLY A 41 -7.15 8.35 -5.03
C GLY A 41 -6.50 8.39 -3.64
N PHE A 42 -5.21 8.74 -3.58
CA PHE A 42 -4.54 9.02 -2.31
C PHE A 42 -4.58 10.50 -1.98
N GLU A 43 -4.63 10.81 -0.69
CA GLU A 43 -4.54 12.15 -0.13
C GLU A 43 -3.23 12.27 0.64
N VAL A 44 -2.57 13.43 0.53
CA VAL A 44 -1.34 13.71 1.29
C VAL A 44 -1.68 13.80 2.77
N ILE A 45 -0.87 13.15 3.61
CA ILE A 45 -0.92 13.25 5.06
C ILE A 45 0.25 14.13 5.48
N GLU A 46 -0.04 15.25 6.14
CA GLU A 46 0.99 16.11 6.71
C GLU A 46 1.69 15.44 7.90
N GLY A 47 2.92 15.84 8.20
CA GLY A 47 3.78 15.13 9.17
C GLY A 47 3.17 15.00 10.58
N ASP A 48 2.39 15.98 11.00
CA ASP A 48 1.65 16.01 12.26
C ASP A 48 0.42 15.09 12.26
N GLU A 49 -0.21 14.91 11.10
CA GLU A 49 -1.36 14.03 10.88
C GLU A 49 -0.97 12.54 10.76
N VAL A 50 0.32 12.22 10.63
CA VAL A 50 0.79 10.84 10.54
C VAL A 50 0.43 10.05 11.80
N GLY A 51 -0.44 9.04 11.70
CA GLY A 51 -0.85 8.24 12.85
C GLY A 51 0.28 7.48 13.55
N PRO A 52 0.09 7.03 14.81
CA PRO A 52 1.11 6.34 15.61
C PRO A 52 1.63 5.05 14.96
N GLY A 53 0.79 4.33 14.20
CA GLY A 53 1.20 3.12 13.48
C GLY A 53 2.25 3.40 12.41
N LEU A 54 2.04 4.41 11.56
CA LEU A 54 3.00 4.76 10.51
C LEU A 54 4.29 5.37 11.11
N ARG A 55 4.18 6.14 12.21
CA ARG A 55 5.35 6.60 12.97
C ARG A 55 6.20 5.44 13.51
N ALA A 56 5.57 4.40 14.05
CA ALA A 56 6.29 3.22 14.54
C ALA A 56 6.99 2.45 13.40
N ILE A 57 6.33 2.33 12.25
CA ILE A 57 6.93 1.73 11.04
C ILE A 57 8.15 2.54 10.60
N ARG A 58 8.02 3.87 10.54
CA ARG A 58 9.12 4.79 10.22
C ARG A 58 10.30 4.69 11.18
N ALA A 59 10.03 4.64 12.48
CA ALA A 59 11.08 4.51 13.48
C ALA A 59 11.85 3.19 13.32
N ARG A 60 11.15 2.10 12.99
CA ARG A 60 11.79 0.82 12.68
C ARG A 60 12.61 0.89 11.39
N GLU A 61 12.09 1.51 10.34
CA GLU A 61 12.82 1.75 9.08
C GLU A 61 14.09 2.56 9.32
N ALA A 62 14.02 3.61 10.14
CA ALA A 62 15.16 4.42 10.56
C ALA A 62 16.21 3.62 11.33
N ALA A 63 15.79 2.75 12.25
CA ALA A 63 16.70 1.85 12.95
C ALA A 63 17.44 0.88 12.02
N HIS A 64 16.90 0.63 10.82
CA HIS A 64 17.54 -0.14 9.76
C HIS A 64 18.27 0.72 8.71
N GLY A 65 18.39 2.03 8.93
CA GLY A 65 19.10 2.98 8.05
C GLY A 65 18.34 3.35 6.78
N LEU A 66 17.02 3.14 6.74
CA LEU A 66 16.16 3.47 5.60
C LEU A 66 15.60 4.90 5.68
N ASP A 67 15.89 5.65 6.74
CA ASP A 67 15.49 7.05 6.94
C ASP A 67 16.26 8.04 6.07
N ARG A 68 17.47 7.69 5.58
CA ARG A 68 18.24 8.56 4.66
C ARG A 68 17.52 8.88 3.35
N TRP A 69 16.48 8.11 3.02
CA TRP A 69 15.62 8.32 1.85
C TRP A 69 14.24 8.89 2.23
N ALA A 70 14.01 9.21 3.50
CA ALA A 70 12.69 9.52 4.07
C ALA A 70 12.29 11.00 3.99
N ALA A 71 12.83 11.79 3.06
CA ALA A 71 12.22 13.06 2.63
C ALA A 71 10.94 12.78 1.81
N GLY A 72 10.06 11.96 2.37
CA GLY A 72 8.93 11.38 1.69
C GLY A 72 7.64 12.09 2.06
N VAL A 73 6.77 12.26 1.07
CA VAL A 73 5.37 12.60 1.29
C VAL A 73 4.63 11.33 1.72
N HIS A 74 3.81 11.44 2.75
CA HIS A 74 2.91 10.36 3.17
C HIS A 74 1.58 10.53 2.46
N ALA A 75 0.98 9.42 2.02
CA ALA A 75 -0.34 9.50 1.42
C ALA A 75 -1.22 8.31 1.83
N THR A 76 -2.51 8.56 2.01
CA THR A 76 -3.51 7.53 2.36
C THR A 76 -4.61 7.48 1.31
N GLY A 77 -5.05 6.29 0.93
CA GLY A 77 -6.12 6.09 -0.03
C GLY A 77 -7.03 4.94 0.41
N ALA A 78 -8.34 5.08 0.18
CA ALA A 78 -9.29 3.98 0.36
C ALA A 78 -9.09 2.95 -0.76
N LEU A 79 -8.99 1.67 -0.39
CA LEU A 79 -8.98 0.58 -1.36
C LEU A 79 -10.42 0.33 -1.81
N ARG A 80 -10.77 0.74 -3.04
CA ARG A 80 -12.07 0.45 -3.66
C ARG A 80 -12.11 -0.96 -4.25
#